data_AF-A0A7C3GG04-F1
#
_entry.id   AF-A0A7C3GG04-F1
#
_cell.length_a   1.000
_cell.length_b   1.000
_cell.length_c   1.000
_cell.angle_alpha   90.00
_cell.angle_beta   90.00
_cell.angle_gamma   90.00
#
_symmetry.space_group_name_H-M   'P 1'
#
loop_
_entity.id
_entity.type
_entity.pdbx_description
1 polymer ?
#
loop_
_entity_poly.entity_id
_entity_poly.type
_entity_poly.pdbx_seq_one_letter_code
_entity_poly.pdbx_strand_id
1 'polypeptide(L)' 'MPMTHQVTVTLDEDAYTFLKAVGGNNHSAFVNQLLKQAQRRHLAAVLLAANEEEVADQQYQQAFTEWDTALLDGLATAIL' A
#
# COMPACT_ATOMS: atom_id res chain seq x y z
N MET A 1 -6.95 -8.87 22.19
CA MET A 1 -5.57 -9.28 21.83
C MET A 1 -5.49 -9.32 20.32
N PRO A 2 -4.44 -8.78 19.67
CA PRO A 2 -4.30 -8.94 18.22
C PRO A 2 -4.16 -10.44 17.90
N MET A 3 -4.88 -10.90 16.87
CA MET A 3 -4.80 -12.28 16.42
C MET A 3 -3.42 -12.54 15.82
N THR A 4 -2.70 -13.53 16.34
CA THR A 4 -1.35 -13.91 15.86
C THR A 4 -1.37 -15.34 15.34
N HIS A 5 -0.78 -15.55 14.17
CA HIS A 5 -0.61 -16.86 13.56
C HIS A 5 0.88 -17.21 13.50
N GLN A 6 1.21 -18.47 13.74
CA GLN A 6 2.57 -18.99 13.60
C GLN A 6 2.68 -19.74 12.27
N VAL A 7 3.75 -19.47 11.54
CA VAL A 7 4.07 -20.10 10.25
C VAL A 7 5.54 -20.49 10.28
N THR A 8 5.84 -21.72 9.85
CA THR A 8 7.21 -22.19 9.63
C THR A 8 7.55 -22.01 8.16
N VAL A 9 8.64 -21.32 7.87
CA VAL A 9 9.14 -21.09 6.51
C VAL A 9 10.59 -21.55 6.39
N THR A 10 10.94 -22.12 5.26
CA THR A 10 12.33 -22.45 4.91
C THR A 10 12.92 -21.26 4.17
N LEU A 11 14.08 -20.80 4.63
CA LEU A 11 14.87 -19.74 3.97
C LEU A 11 16.15 -20.36 3.42
N ASP A 12 16.64 -19.86 2.29
CA ASP A 12 18.01 -20.14 1.85
C ASP A 12 19.04 -19.49 2.79
N GLU A 13 20.30 -19.90 2.65
CA GLU A 13 21.39 -19.46 3.54
C GLU A 13 21.59 -17.94 3.51
N ASP A 14 21.45 -17.32 2.33
CA ASP A 14 21.66 -15.89 2.15
C ASP A 14 20.55 -15.09 2.85
N ALA A 15 19.29 -15.48 2.65
CA ALA A 15 18.13 -14.88 3.29
C ALA A 15 18.16 -15.08 4.81
N TYR A 16 18.57 -16.26 5.28
CA TYR A 16 18.71 -16.53 6.71
C TYR A 16 19.83 -15.70 7.35
N THR A 17 20.98 -15.60 6.68
CA THR A 17 22.12 -14.79 7.12
C THR A 17 21.73 -13.31 7.19
N PHE A 18 21.03 -12.80 6.18
CA PHE A 18 20.50 -11.44 6.20
C PHE A 18 19.54 -11.23 7.37
N LEU A 19 18.55 -12.10 7.55
CA LEU A 19 17.58 -12.00 8.64
C LEU A 19 18.26 -12.00 10.01
N LYS A 20 19.29 -12.82 10.20
CA LYS A 20 20.08 -12.85 11.43
C LYS A 20 20.82 -11.54 11.69
N ALA A 21 21.32 -10.88 10.64
CA ALA A 21 22.03 -9.61 10.75
C ALA A 21 21.10 -8.42 11.08
N VAL A 22 19.89 -8.40 10.50
CA VAL A 22 18.98 -7.24 10.61
C VAL A 22 17.83 -7.43 11.60
N GLY A 23 17.48 -8.67 11.92
CA GLY A 23 16.30 -9.03 12.73
C GLY A 23 16.50 -8.88 14.24
N GLY A 24 17.71 -8.58 14.70
CA GLY A 24 18.05 -8.40 16.12
C GLY A 24 17.54 -9.56 16.98
N ASN A 25 16.88 -9.23 18.09
CA ASN A 25 16.33 -10.24 19.01
C ASN A 25 14.94 -10.77 18.62
N ASN A 26 14.31 -10.25 17.55
CA ASN A 26 12.95 -10.63 17.17
C ASN A 26 12.77 -10.70 15.64
N HIS A 27 13.17 -11.84 15.09
CA HIS A 27 13.04 -12.12 13.67
C HIS A 27 11.59 -12.06 13.17
N SER A 28 10.63 -12.53 13.97
CA SER A 28 9.20 -12.49 13.61
C SER A 28 8.70 -11.05 13.46
N ALA A 29 9.13 -10.13 14.32
CA ALA A 29 8.78 -8.72 14.18
C ALA A 29 9.34 -8.10 12.90
N PHE A 30 10.60 -8.41 12.57
CA PHE A 30 11.23 -7.94 11.34
C PHE A 30 10.51 -8.49 10.10
N VAL A 31 10.28 -9.80 10.03
CA VAL A 31 9.55 -10.44 8.92
C VAL A 31 8.13 -9.86 8.79
N ASN A 32 7.42 -9.64 9.90
CA ASN A 32 6.10 -9.01 9.88
C ASN A 32 6.14 -7.58 9.30
N GLN A 33 7.15 -6.79 9.64
CA GLN A 33 7.31 -5.44 9.07
C GLN A 33 7.62 -5.51 7.57
N LEU A 34 8.47 -6.45 7.15
CA LEU A 34 8.82 -6.66 5.75
C LEU A 34 7.58 -7.06 4.93
N LEU A 35 6.74 -7.98 5.45
CA LEU A 35 5.49 -8.39 4.80
C LEU A 35 4.51 -7.22 4.66
N LYS A 36 4.36 -6.40 5.70
CA LYS A 36 3.51 -5.18 5.63
C LYS A 36 4.05 -4.18 4.61
N GLN A 37 5.37 -4.06 4.48
CA GLN A 37 5.96 -3.19 3.47
C GLN A 37 5.72 -3.74 2.05
N ALA A 38 5.88 -5.05 1.84
CA ALA A 38 5.57 -5.70 0.57
C ALA A 38 4.08 -5.53 0.20
N GLN A 39 3.17 -5.69 1.17
CA GLN A 39 1.74 -5.45 0.98
C GLN A 39 1.46 -4.02 0.51
N ARG A 40 2.08 -3.01 1.15
CA ARG A 40 1.93 -1.61 0.72
C ARG A 40 2.43 -1.36 -0.69
N ARG A 41 3.58 -1.94 -1.06
CA ARG A 41 4.11 -1.83 -2.43
C ARG A 41 3.19 -2.47 -3.45
N HIS A 42 2.65 -3.66 -3.14
CA HIS A 42 1.69 -4.33 -4.00
C HIS A 42 0.42 -3.50 -4.19
N LEU A 43 -0.16 -2.97 -3.11
CA LEU A 43 -1.33 -2.12 -3.19
C LEU A 43 -1.08 -0.85 -4.02
N ALA A 44 0.08 -0.20 -3.84
CA ALA A 44 0.44 0.98 -4.63
C ALA A 44 0.55 0.66 -6.12
N ALA A 45 1.11 -0.50 -6.49
CA ALA A 45 1.20 -0.93 -7.87
C ALA A 45 -0.18 -1.23 -8.48
N VAL A 46 -1.08 -1.86 -7.71
CA VAL A 46 -2.46 -2.11 -8.16
C VAL A 46 -3.23 -0.80 -8.35
N LEU A 47 -3.11 0.15 -7.42
CA LEU A 47 -3.75 1.46 -7.54
C LEU A 47 -3.21 2.24 -8.74
N LEU A 48 -1.90 2.21 -8.98
CA LEU A 48 -1.32 2.86 -10.15
C LEU A 48 -1.88 2.27 -11.44
N ALA A 49 -1.95 0.94 -11.55
CA ALA A 49 -2.49 0.27 -12.72
C ALA A 49 -3.99 0.59 -12.94
N ALA A 50 -4.79 0.62 -11.86
CA ALA A 50 -6.20 1.01 -11.93
C ALA A 50 -6.36 2.46 -12.40
N ASN A 51 -5.56 3.39 -11.86
CA ASN A 51 -5.58 4.78 -12.29
C ASN A 51 -5.17 4.93 -13.77
N GLU A 52 -4.19 4.16 -14.25
CA GLU A 52 -3.78 4.17 -15.66
C GLU A 52 -4.89 3.66 -16.59
N GLU A 53 -5.62 2.62 -16.18
CA GLU A 53 -6.79 2.10 -16.90
C GLU A 53 -7.91 3.15 -16.96
N GLU A 54 -8.19 3.81 -15.84
CA GLU A 54 -9.19 4.87 -15.70
C GLU A 54 -8.88 6.13 -16.53
N VAL A 55 -7.59 6.45 -16.76
CA VAL A 55 -7.19 7.56 -17.64
C VAL A 55 -7.52 7.26 -19.10
N ALA A 56 -7.43 5.99 -19.51
CA ALA A 56 -7.76 5.57 -20.87
C ALA A 56 -9.28 5.45 -21.10
N ASP A 57 -10.09 5.43 -20.04
CA ASP A 57 -11.55 5.34 -20.12
C ASP A 57 -12.21 6.73 -20.22
N GLN A 58 -12.64 7.07 -21.44
CA GLN A 58 -13.30 8.34 -21.72
C GLN A 58 -14.63 8.52 -20.98
N GLN A 59 -15.39 7.45 -20.71
CA GLN A 59 -16.66 7.55 -19.97
C GLN A 59 -16.39 7.83 -18.49
N TYR A 60 -15.37 7.18 -17.93
CA TYR A 60 -14.93 7.44 -16.57
C TYR A 60 -14.44 8.89 -16.41
N GLN A 61 -13.59 9.39 -17.34
CA GLN A 61 -13.09 10.77 -17.29
C GLN A 61 -14.19 11.82 -17.42
N GLN A 62 -15.24 11.55 -18.21
CA GLN A 62 -16.40 12.43 -18.30
C GLN A 62 -17.15 12.50 -16.97
N ALA A 63 -17.44 11.36 -16.35
CA ALA A 63 -18.05 11.31 -15.03
C ALA A 63 -17.17 12.02 -14.00
N PHE A 64 -15.85 11.76 -13.99
CA PHE A 64 -14.89 12.40 -13.09
C PHE A 64 -14.90 13.93 -13.21
N THR A 65 -15.02 14.47 -14.42
CA THR A 65 -15.15 15.92 -14.66
C THR A 65 -16.44 16.51 -14.06
N GLU A 66 -17.54 15.74 -14.02
CA GLU A 66 -18.76 16.18 -13.35
C GLU A 66 -18.55 16.26 -11.83
N TRP A 67 -17.76 15.33 -11.25
CA TRP A 67 -17.40 15.33 -9.83
C TRP A 67 -16.48 16.49 -9.42
N ASP A 68 -15.68 17.05 -10.34
CA ASP A 68 -14.84 18.24 -10.06
C ASP A 68 -15.67 19.44 -9.59
N THR A 69 -16.95 19.53 -9.96
CA THR A 69 -17.84 20.60 -9.51
C THR A 69 -18.08 20.60 -8.00
N ALA A 70 -17.99 19.42 -7.36
CA ALA A 70 -18.15 19.25 -5.91
C ALA A 70 -16.84 19.39 -5.13
N LEU A 71 -15.70 19.62 -5.80
CA LEU A 71 -14.37 19.67 -5.18
C LEU A 71 -14.26 20.69 -4.02
N LEU A 72 -15.02 21.79 -4.12
CA LEU A 72 -15.02 22.89 -3.15
C LEU A 72 -16.24 22.89 -2.22
N ASP A 73 -17.13 21.90 -2.34
CA ASP A 73 -18.32 21.84 -1.49
C ASP A 73 -17.92 21.73 -0.02
N GLY A 74 -18.42 22.67 0.80
CA GLY A 74 -18.13 22.74 2.24
C GLY A 74 -16.80 23.42 2.60
N LEU A 75 -15.97 23.81 1.62
CA LEU A 75 -14.83 24.70 1.85
C LEU A 75 -15.34 26.15 1.78
N ALA A 76 -15.56 26.77 2.95
CA ALA A 76 -15.91 28.18 3.02
C ALA A 76 -14.79 29.03 2.38
N THR A 77 -15.13 29.77 1.33
CA THR A 77 -14.25 30.72 0.66
C THR A 77 -13.91 31.87 1.61
N ALA A 78 -12.88 31.68 2.45
CA ALA A 78 -12.20 32.76 3.15
C ALA A 78 -10.87 33.05 2.43
N ILE A 79 -10.96 33.58 1.22
CA ILE A 79 -9.87 34.31 0.58
C ILE A 79 -10.46 35.65 0.11
N LEU A 80 -10.40 36.63 1.01
CA LEU A 80 -10.29 38.06 0.73
C LEU A 80 -9.23 38.62 1.68
#